data_AF-A0A250FSX8-F1
#
_entry.id   AF-A0A250FSX8-F1
#
_cell.length_a   1.000
_cell.length_b   1.000
_cell.length_c   1.000
_cell.angle_alpha   90.00
_cell.angle_beta   90.00
_cell.angle_gamma   90.00
#
_symmetry.space_group_name_H-M   'P 1'
#
loop_
_entity.id
_entity.type
_entity.pdbx_description
1 polymer ?
#
loop_
_entity_poly.entity_id
_entity_poly.type
_entity_poly.pdbx_seq_one_letter_code
_entity_poly.pdbx_strand_id
1 'polypeptide(L)'
;MKKLVILAVTALFLGACGGGKSPEMKRLENEQKALSLQSEINDLQMQLVKEQATNEKLKQEAESINSLANSSASAFSEAESASASAAEAKKAQRDLKKAQKVNKDLANSNKKVQKLEKKISKAQQKLAKTGVQVEFTQPAN
;
A
#
# COMPACT_ATOMS: atom_id res chain seq x y z
N MET A 1 -11.92 18.79 -25.82
CA MET A 1 -11.60 17.53 -26.51
C MET A 1 -11.37 16.42 -25.48
N LYS A 2 -12.22 15.38 -25.53
CA LYS A 2 -11.86 13.94 -25.48
C LYS A 2 -11.20 13.43 -24.18
N LYS A 3 -11.75 12.50 -23.39
CA LYS A 3 -12.79 11.49 -23.61
C LYS A 3 -13.43 11.10 -22.27
N LEU A 4 -14.74 11.30 -22.14
CA LEU A 4 -15.56 10.54 -21.19
C LEU A 4 -15.72 9.14 -21.81
N VAL A 5 -15.00 8.15 -21.30
CA VAL A 5 -15.25 6.75 -21.68
C VAL A 5 -16.43 6.27 -20.85
N ILE A 6 -17.64 6.68 -21.27
CA ILE A 6 -18.87 6.02 -20.86
C ILE A 6 -18.92 4.72 -21.65
N LEU A 7 -18.54 3.62 -21.01
CA LEU A 7 -18.74 2.27 -21.52
C LEU A 7 -20.23 1.94 -21.38
N ALA A 8 -21.03 2.48 -22.30
CA ALA A 8 -22.43 2.11 -22.45
C ALA A 8 -22.47 0.72 -23.11
N VAL A 9 -22.60 -0.32 -22.29
CA VAL A 9 -22.87 -1.67 -22.77
C VAL A 9 -24.33 -1.70 -23.20
N THR A 10 -24.54 -1.71 -24.52
CA THR A 10 -25.85 -1.80 -25.17
C THR A 10 -26.56 -3.05 -24.68
N ALA A 11 -27.60 -2.88 -23.86
CA ALA A 11 -28.49 -3.95 -23.43
C ALA A 11 -29.43 -4.31 -24.59
N LEU A 12 -28.96 -5.16 -25.49
CA LEU A 12 -29.80 -5.89 -26.42
C LEU A 12 -29.85 -7.33 -25.96
N PHE A 13 -30.97 -7.74 -25.36
CA PHE A 13 -31.65 -9.01 -25.63
C PHE A 13 -32.99 -9.01 -24.87
N LEU A 14 -34.06 -8.70 -25.60
CA LEU A 14 -35.44 -8.95 -25.19
C LEU A 14 -35.81 -10.41 -25.54
N GLY A 15 -36.43 -11.10 -24.57
CA GLY A 15 -37.44 -12.12 -24.83
C GLY A 15 -37.04 -13.58 -24.65
N ALA A 16 -37.37 -14.15 -23.47
CA ALA A 16 -38.25 -15.33 -23.33
C ALA A 16 -38.27 -15.82 -21.87
N CYS A 17 -39.47 -15.98 -21.31
CA CYS A 17 -39.74 -16.55 -19.99
C CYS A 17 -39.22 -18.00 -19.87
N GLY A 18 -38.57 -18.31 -18.74
CA GLY A 18 -38.20 -19.67 -18.31
C GLY A 18 -37.06 -19.60 -17.29
N GLY A 19 -37.30 -20.03 -16.05
CA GLY A 19 -36.43 -19.75 -14.90
C GLY A 19 -35.01 -20.29 -15.02
N GLY A 20 -34.03 -19.38 -14.98
CA GLY A 20 -32.60 -19.69 -14.91
C GLY A 20 -31.77 -18.80 -15.84
N LYS A 21 -30.75 -18.10 -15.31
CA LYS A 21 -29.80 -17.34 -16.12
C LYS A 21 -29.19 -18.25 -17.19
N SER A 22 -29.18 -17.80 -18.45
CA SER A 22 -28.52 -18.53 -19.55
C SER A 22 -27.04 -18.77 -19.23
N PRO A 23 -26.43 -19.84 -19.74
CA PRO A 23 -24.99 -20.09 -19.60
C PRO A 23 -24.13 -18.90 -20.05
N GLU A 24 -24.55 -18.18 -21.10
CA GLU A 24 -23.88 -16.97 -21.59
C GLU A 24 -23.94 -15.81 -20.58
N MET A 25 -25.10 -15.57 -19.95
CA MET A 25 -25.23 -14.56 -18.90
C MET A 25 -24.30 -14.88 -17.71
N LYS A 26 -24.20 -16.15 -17.30
CA LYS A 26 -23.26 -16.56 -16.24
C LYS A 26 -21.81 -16.37 -16.63
N ARG A 27 -21.45 -16.61 -17.90
CA ARG A 27 -20.09 -16.36 -18.43
C ARG A 27 -19.75 -14.88 -18.37
N LEU A 28 -20.63 -14.03 -18.88
CA LEU A 28 -20.44 -12.57 -18.89
C LEU A 28 -20.35 -11.99 -17.47
N GLU A 29 -21.16 -12.48 -16.52
CA GLU A 29 -21.05 -12.10 -15.10
C GLU A 29 -19.67 -12.47 -14.51
N ASN A 30 -19.15 -13.66 -14.83
CA ASN A 30 -17.84 -14.10 -14.37
C ASN A 30 -16.70 -13.30 -15.01
N GLU A 31 -16.80 -12.97 -16.30
CA GLU A 31 -15.84 -12.09 -17.00
C GLU A 31 -15.84 -10.68 -16.40
N GLN A 32 -17.01 -10.08 -16.18
CA GLN A 32 -17.13 -8.76 -15.55
C GLN A 32 -16.51 -8.76 -14.15
N LYS A 33 -16.77 -9.80 -13.35
CA LYS A 33 -16.18 -9.98 -12.02
C LYS A 33 -14.67 -10.14 -12.07
N ALA A 34 -14.16 -10.88 -13.05
CA ALA A 34 -12.73 -11.07 -13.25
C ALA A 34 -12.03 -9.75 -13.62
N LEU A 35 -12.61 -8.97 -14.54
CA LEU A 35 -12.10 -7.65 -14.92
C LEU A 35 -12.13 -6.66 -13.74
N SER A 36 -13.20 -6.66 -12.94
CA SER A 36 -13.29 -5.82 -11.75
C SER A 36 -12.21 -6.18 -10.72
N LEU A 37 -11.99 -7.47 -10.46
CA LEU A 37 -10.92 -7.95 -9.57
C LEU A 37 -9.54 -7.61 -10.12
N GLN A 38 -9.33 -7.67 -11.43
CA GLN A 38 -8.07 -7.28 -12.05
C GLN A 38 -7.76 -5.79 -11.85
N SER A 39 -8.77 -4.94 -12.04
CA SER A 39 -8.65 -3.50 -11.77
C SER A 39 -8.31 -3.23 -10.30
N GLU A 40 -8.97 -3.92 -9.36
CA GLU A 40 -8.67 -3.83 -7.93
C GLU A 40 -7.23 -4.27 -7.61
N ILE A 41 -6.76 -5.37 -8.21
CA ILE A 41 -5.38 -5.85 -8.04
C ILE A 41 -4.37 -4.79 -8.52
N ASN A 42 -4.60 -4.20 -9.70
CA ASN A 42 -3.71 -3.19 -10.26
C ASN A 42 -3.64 -1.93 -9.38
N ASP A 43 -4.78 -1.46 -8.87
CA ASP A 43 -4.82 -0.33 -7.93
C ASP A 43 -4.09 -0.65 -6.62
N LEU A 44 -4.32 -1.84 -6.05
CA LEU A 44 -3.63 -2.27 -4.84
C LEU A 44 -2.11 -2.41 -5.05
N GLN A 45 -1.65 -2.90 -6.21
CA GLN A 45 -0.23 -2.96 -6.57
C GLN A 45 0.37 -1.57 -6.68
N MET A 46 -0.33 -0.62 -7.29
CA MET A 46 0.12 0.78 -7.36
C MET A 46 0.24 1.40 -5.95
N GLN A 47 -0.74 1.13 -5.08
CA GLN A 47 -0.68 1.56 -3.68
C GLN A 47 0.51 0.92 -2.94
N LEU A 48 0.78 -0.37 -3.19
CA LEU A 48 1.91 -1.08 -2.58
C LEU A 48 3.24 -0.46 -2.99
N VAL A 49 3.47 -0.21 -4.28
CA VAL A 49 4.71 0.42 -4.78
C VAL A 49 4.91 1.80 -4.17
N LYS A 50 3.84 2.62 -4.10
CA LYS A 50 3.89 3.93 -3.46
C LYS A 50 4.26 3.82 -1.97
N GLU A 51 3.63 2.89 -1.26
CA GLU A 51 3.92 2.68 0.16
C GLU A 51 5.33 2.14 0.40
N GLN A 52 5.84 1.23 -0.44
CA GLN A 52 7.22 0.75 -0.36
C GLN A 52 8.23 1.88 -0.56
N ALA A 53 7.98 2.79 -1.51
CA ALA A 53 8.81 3.99 -1.68
C ALA A 53 8.78 4.91 -0.45
N THR A 54 7.61 5.08 0.18
CA THR A 54 7.49 5.81 1.45
C THR A 54 8.22 5.08 2.59
N ASN A 55 8.11 3.76 2.64
CA ASN A 55 8.73 2.92 3.67
C ASN A 55 10.25 3.01 3.63
N GLU A 56 10.86 2.93 2.43
CA GLU A 56 12.30 3.06 2.27
C GLU A 56 12.82 4.44 2.70
N LYS A 57 12.07 5.51 2.39
CA LYS A 57 12.41 6.86 2.90
C LYS A 57 12.37 6.91 4.43
N LEU A 58 11.31 6.35 5.03
CA LEU A 58 11.17 6.28 6.49
C LEU A 58 12.27 5.44 7.13
N LYS A 59 12.74 4.37 6.46
CA LYS A 59 13.83 3.53 6.94
C LYS A 59 15.15 4.29 6.99
N GLN A 60 15.49 5.00 5.91
CA GLN A 60 16.68 5.86 5.85
C GLN A 60 16.61 6.99 6.90
N GLU A 61 15.45 7.63 7.03
CA GLU A 61 15.23 8.67 8.04
C GLU A 61 15.35 8.13 9.47
N ALA A 62 14.79 6.95 9.74
CA ALA A 62 14.89 6.27 11.01
C ALA A 62 16.34 5.94 11.37
N GLU A 63 17.11 5.37 10.44
CA GLU A 63 18.53 5.05 10.63
C GLU A 63 19.35 6.30 11.01
N SER A 64 19.17 7.39 10.25
CA SER A 64 19.85 8.67 10.50
C SER A 64 19.49 9.29 11.85
N ILE A 65 18.19 9.40 12.15
CA ILE A 65 17.72 10.03 13.39
C ILE A 65 18.03 9.16 14.61
N ASN A 66 17.96 7.83 14.50
CA ASN A 66 18.34 6.93 15.58
C ASN A 66 19.84 7.05 15.89
N SER A 67 20.69 7.17 14.87
CA SER A 67 22.12 7.42 15.05
C SER A 67 22.39 8.75 15.78
N LEU A 68 21.71 9.83 15.35
CA LEU A 68 21.80 11.15 16.01
C LEU A 68 21.31 11.11 17.46
N ALA A 69 20.21 10.42 17.71
CA ALA A 69 19.65 10.27 19.04
C ALA A 69 20.58 9.48 19.96
N ASN A 70 21.20 8.40 19.46
CA ASN A 70 22.17 7.60 20.20
C ASN A 70 23.44 8.41 20.55
N SER A 71 23.97 9.16 19.58
CA SER A 71 25.11 10.06 19.81
C SER A 71 24.77 11.14 20.85
N SER A 72 23.61 11.79 20.72
CA SER A 72 23.19 12.84 21.67
C SER A 72 22.93 12.28 23.07
N ALA A 73 22.42 11.06 23.16
CA ALA A 73 22.23 10.37 24.43
C ALA A 73 23.54 9.91 25.07
N SER A 74 24.65 9.84 24.34
CA SER A 74 25.95 9.46 24.92
C SER A 74 26.76 10.67 25.41
N ALA A 75 26.50 11.86 24.85
CA ALA A 75 27.26 13.08 25.10
C ALA A 75 27.25 13.55 26.56
N PHE A 76 26.16 13.31 27.32
CA PHE A 76 26.02 13.86 28.68
C PHE A 76 27.09 13.35 29.67
N SER A 77 27.70 12.19 29.38
CA SER A 77 28.75 11.64 30.25
C SER A 77 30.08 12.38 30.10
N GLU A 78 30.22 13.24 29.08
CA GLU A 78 31.46 13.96 28.73
C GLU A 78 31.35 15.47 29.04
N ALA A 79 30.23 15.95 29.59
CA ALA A 79 29.99 17.37 29.79
C ALA A 79 30.79 17.95 30.98
N GLU A 80 31.52 19.04 30.73
CA GLU A 80 32.45 19.70 31.69
C GLU A 80 31.76 20.40 32.87
N SER A 81 30.43 20.52 32.87
CA SER A 81 29.69 21.17 33.96
C SER A 81 28.24 20.71 34.07
N ALA A 82 27.60 20.98 35.20
CA ALA A 82 26.18 20.71 35.42
C ALA A 82 25.27 21.45 34.40
N SER A 83 25.61 22.70 34.06
CA SER A 83 24.83 23.47 33.08
C SER A 83 24.97 22.90 31.66
N ALA A 84 26.17 22.50 31.27
CA ALA A 84 26.41 21.82 29.99
C ALA A 84 25.66 20.48 29.92
N SER A 85 25.75 19.69 30.99
CA SER A 85 25.01 18.43 31.14
C SER A 85 23.50 18.62 30.96
N ALA A 86 22.92 19.66 31.58
CA ALA A 86 21.50 19.95 31.45
C ALA A 86 21.10 20.36 30.01
N ALA A 87 21.96 21.08 29.29
CA ALA A 87 21.72 21.46 27.90
C ALA A 87 21.75 20.25 26.96
N GLU A 88 22.73 19.35 27.14
CA GLU A 88 22.87 18.12 26.37
C GLU A 88 21.73 17.14 26.65
N ALA A 89 21.33 16.96 27.91
CA ALA A 89 20.17 16.15 28.25
C ALA A 89 18.88 16.65 27.56
N LYS A 90 18.67 17.98 27.50
CA LYS A 90 17.54 18.55 26.74
C LYS A 90 17.65 18.28 25.24
N LYS A 91 18.86 18.30 24.67
CA LYS A 91 19.08 17.95 23.25
C LYS A 91 18.77 16.47 23.01
N ALA A 92 19.33 15.57 23.81
CA ALA A 92 19.09 14.14 23.75
C ALA A 92 17.58 13.82 23.83
N GLN A 93 16.86 14.46 24.77
CA GLN A 93 15.40 14.31 24.88
C GLN A 93 14.67 14.69 23.58
N ARG A 94 15.05 15.80 22.94
CA ARG A 94 14.42 16.22 21.67
C ARG A 94 14.71 15.24 20.54
N ASP A 95 15.94 14.78 20.43
CA ASP A 95 16.35 13.87 19.35
C ASP A 95 15.74 12.47 19.55
N LEU A 96 15.64 11.98 20.79
CA LEU A 96 14.90 10.75 21.12
C LEU A 96 13.40 10.85 20.81
N LYS A 97 12.77 12.00 21.05
CA LYS A 97 11.35 12.20 20.67
C LYS A 97 11.15 12.15 19.15
N LYS A 98 12.08 12.72 18.37
CA LYS A 98 12.06 12.64 16.90
C LYS A 98 12.25 11.19 16.44
N ALA A 99 13.25 10.49 17.00
CA ALA A 99 13.49 9.08 16.74
C ALA A 99 12.24 8.23 16.99
N GLN A 100 11.59 8.42 18.15
CA GLN A 100 10.35 7.72 18.50
C GLN A 100 9.25 7.94 17.46
N LYS A 101 9.06 9.19 17.00
CA LYS A 101 8.04 9.51 16.00
C LYS A 101 8.33 8.81 14.68
N VAL A 102 9.55 8.92 14.17
CA VAL A 102 9.92 8.33 12.87
C VAL A 102 9.87 6.80 12.91
N ASN A 103 10.33 6.18 14.01
CA ASN A 103 10.20 4.73 14.20
C ASN A 103 8.73 4.28 14.25
N LYS A 104 7.83 5.08 14.85
CA LYS A 104 6.39 4.81 14.83
C LYS A 104 5.81 4.92 13.41
N ASP A 105 6.21 5.93 12.66
CA ASP A 105 5.77 6.12 11.28
C ASP A 105 6.26 4.97 10.37
N LEU A 106 7.52 4.54 10.53
CA LEU A 106 8.09 3.36 9.86
C LEU A 106 7.32 2.07 10.22
N ALA A 107 7.02 1.86 11.50
CA ALA A 107 6.25 0.69 11.94
C ALA A 107 4.82 0.67 11.36
N ASN A 108 4.19 1.84 11.24
CA ASN A 108 2.87 1.95 10.60
C ASN A 108 2.94 1.68 9.10
N SER A 109 3.97 2.18 8.42
CA SER A 109 4.21 1.90 7.01
C SER A 109 4.44 0.41 6.75
N ASN A 110 5.27 -0.26 7.57
CA ASN A 110 5.48 -1.71 7.51
C ASN A 110 4.16 -2.49 7.62
N LYS A 111 3.28 -2.12 8.55
CA LYS A 111 1.95 -2.72 8.70
C LYS A 111 1.08 -2.50 7.46
N LYS A 112 1.18 -1.32 6.83
CA LYS A 112 0.42 -0.99 5.62
C LYS A 112 0.89 -1.80 4.42
N VAL A 113 2.20 -1.97 4.23
CA VAL A 113 2.78 -2.89 3.23
C VAL A 113 2.19 -4.30 3.39
N GLN A 114 2.30 -4.89 4.59
CA GLN A 114 1.75 -6.24 4.86
C GLN A 114 0.23 -6.34 4.60
N LYS A 115 -0.53 -5.28 4.94
CA LYS A 115 -1.98 -5.25 4.69
C LYS A 115 -2.30 -5.19 3.20
N LEU A 116 -1.52 -4.46 2.40
CA LEU A 116 -1.68 -4.37 0.96
C LEU A 116 -1.35 -5.71 0.29
N GLU A 117 -0.22 -6.33 0.64
CA GLU A 117 0.17 -7.66 0.15
C GLU A 117 -0.92 -8.70 0.44
N LYS A 118 -1.46 -8.70 1.66
CA LYS A 118 -2.58 -9.60 2.04
C LYS A 118 -3.84 -9.34 1.23
N LYS A 119 -4.16 -8.09 0.92
CA LYS A 119 -5.33 -7.74 0.08
C LYS A 119 -5.12 -8.20 -1.35
N ILE A 120 -3.94 -7.97 -1.93
CA ILE A 120 -3.58 -8.42 -3.28
C ILE A 120 -3.72 -9.94 -3.36
N SER A 121 -3.13 -10.69 -2.42
CA SER A 121 -3.22 -12.15 -2.39
C SER A 121 -4.68 -12.64 -2.31
N LYS A 122 -5.52 -12.01 -1.49
CA LYS A 122 -6.96 -12.34 -1.41
C LYS A 122 -7.71 -12.04 -2.71
N ALA A 123 -7.41 -10.91 -3.37
CA ALA A 123 -8.02 -10.56 -4.64
C ALA A 123 -7.60 -11.53 -5.76
N GLN A 124 -6.33 -11.90 -5.82
CA GLN A 124 -5.80 -12.93 -6.72
C GLN A 124 -6.46 -14.29 -6.49
N GLN A 125 -6.65 -14.72 -5.24
CA GLN A 125 -7.38 -15.95 -4.93
C GLN A 125 -8.85 -15.90 -5.36
N LYS A 126 -9.51 -14.75 -5.24
CA LYS A 126 -10.89 -14.57 -5.73
C LYS A 126 -10.95 -14.62 -7.25
N LEU A 127 -9.96 -14.04 -7.94
CA LEU A 127 -9.83 -14.06 -9.39
C LEU A 127 -9.62 -15.50 -9.88
N ALA A 128 -8.73 -16.26 -9.27
CA ALA A 128 -8.52 -17.67 -9.62
C ALA A 128 -9.81 -18.52 -9.49
N LYS A 129 -10.68 -18.18 -8.51
CA LYS A 129 -11.96 -18.87 -8.30
C LYS A 129 -13.05 -18.52 -9.32
N THR A 130 -12.90 -17.47 -10.15
CA THR A 130 -13.90 -17.20 -11.20
C THR A 130 -13.77 -18.16 -12.38
N GLY A 131 -12.67 -18.91 -12.49
CA GLY A 131 -12.44 -19.88 -13.58
C GLY A 131 -12.21 -19.22 -14.94
N VAL A 132 -12.16 -17.88 -14.99
CA VAL A 132 -11.88 -17.09 -16.19
C VAL A 132 -10.37 -16.90 -16.27
N GLN A 133 -9.73 -17.38 -17.34
CA GLN A 133 -8.38 -16.94 -17.67
C GLN A 133 -8.47 -15.51 -18.20
N VAL A 134 -7.97 -14.56 -17.42
CA VAL A 134 -7.77 -13.19 -17.91
C VAL A 134 -6.34 -13.13 -18.44
N GLU A 135 -6.17 -12.86 -19.74
CA GLU A 135 -4.85 -12.61 -20.30
C GLU A 135 -4.31 -11.30 -19.71
N PHE A 136 -3.21 -11.41 -18.96
CA PHE A 136 -2.47 -10.26 -18.47
C PHE A 136 -1.62 -9.72 -19.61
N THR A 137 -2.05 -8.64 -20.26
CA THR A 137 -1.15 -7.86 -21.10
C THR A 137 -0.24 -7.04 -20.18
N GLN A 138 1.02 -7.46 -20.06
CA GLN A 138 2.04 -6.62 -19.42
C GLN A 138 2.21 -5.34 -20.26
N PRO A 139 2.30 -4.15 -19.65
CA PRO A 139 2.63 -2.95 -20.40
C PRO A 139 4.03 -3.12 -21.03
N ALA A 140 4.14 -2.79 -22.31
CA ALA A 140 5.37 -2.91 -23.07
C ALA A 140 6.53 -2.15 -22.37
N ASN A 141 7.69 -2.81 -22.30
CA ASN A 141 8.95 -2.25 -21.80
C ASN A 141 9.41 -1.03 -22.61
#